data_AF-A0A915UIL0-F1
#
_entry.id   AF-A0A915UIL0-F1
#
_cell.length_a   1.000
_cell.length_b   1.000
_cell.length_c   1.000
_cell.angle_alpha   90.00
_cell.angle_beta   90.00
_cell.angle_gamma   90.00
#
_symmetry.space_group_name_H-M   'P 1'
#
loop_
_entity.id
_entity.type
_entity.pdbx_description
1 polymer ?
#
loop_
_entity_poly.entity_id
_entity_poly.type
_entity_poly.pdbx_seq_one_letter_code
_entity_poly.pdbx_strand_id
1 'polypeptide(L)'
;MIGMLWVWLLAAQAAVVPGPMATPPGWMQATRQAEALAKDGKAMEAADIYEKYSATQPWFPAAHYLRVELLLSAGRRDLVPPALATARANVPRDAAMREEAAMFLKSAASRPGVARPDARLLLDEAKSMLDEVLKTDPRARDVLTQKAAVLEAYAEHVETSAPRRKALQAEADALRERAYAIPR
;
A
#
# COMPACT_ATOMS: atom_id res chain seq x y z
N MET A 1 -34.15 6.43 -42.77
CA MET A 1 -32.84 6.95 -42.32
C MET A 1 -33.06 8.28 -41.63
N ILE A 2 -32.86 8.34 -40.32
CA ILE A 2 -32.35 9.46 -39.52
C ILE A 2 -32.08 8.83 -38.16
N GLY A 3 -30.82 8.78 -37.76
CA GLY A 3 -30.35 8.14 -36.54
C GLY A 3 -30.54 9.02 -35.32
N MET A 4 -30.79 8.40 -34.18
CA MET A 4 -30.62 9.01 -32.86
C MET A 4 -29.59 8.16 -32.10
N LEU A 5 -28.34 8.61 -32.12
CA LEU A 5 -27.32 8.19 -31.18
C LEU A 5 -27.60 8.87 -29.83
N TRP A 6 -28.01 8.08 -28.84
CA TRP A 6 -27.99 8.48 -27.44
C TRP A 6 -26.59 8.24 -26.89
N VAL A 7 -25.77 9.29 -26.84
CA VAL A 7 -24.52 9.28 -26.08
C VAL A 7 -24.84 9.64 -24.63
N TRP A 8 -24.79 8.64 -23.74
CA TRP A 8 -24.77 8.88 -22.30
C TRP A 8 -23.42 9.53 -21.94
N LEU A 9 -23.44 10.83 -21.70
CA LEU A 9 -22.33 11.54 -21.06
C LEU A 9 -22.38 11.22 -19.56
N LEU A 10 -21.67 10.17 -19.14
CA LEU A 10 -21.33 9.98 -17.73
C LEU A 10 -20.26 11.02 -17.38
N ALA A 11 -20.71 12.17 -16.88
CA ALA A 11 -19.84 13.13 -16.22
C ALA A 11 -19.31 12.45 -14.95
N ALA A 12 -18.10 11.89 -15.03
CA ALA A 12 -17.34 11.52 -13.85
C ALA A 12 -17.05 12.81 -13.09
N GLN A 13 -17.84 13.11 -12.05
CA GLN A 13 -17.45 14.10 -11.06
C GLN A 13 -16.11 13.64 -10.51
N ALA A 14 -15.05 14.40 -10.79
CA ALA A 14 -13.77 14.21 -10.15
C ALA A 14 -14.01 14.40 -8.65
N ALA A 15 -14.12 13.29 -7.92
CA ALA A 15 -14.20 13.33 -6.48
C ALA A 15 -12.98 14.12 -5.99
N VAL A 16 -13.22 15.19 -5.24
CA VAL A 16 -12.16 15.92 -4.56
C VAL A 16 -11.48 14.91 -3.65
N VAL A 17 -10.29 14.45 -4.05
CA VAL A 17 -9.48 13.54 -3.24
C VAL A 17 -9.05 14.34 -2.01
N PRO A 18 -9.55 13.99 -0.81
CA PRO A 18 -9.09 14.62 0.41
C PRO A 18 -7.58 14.42 0.55
N GLY A 19 -6.88 15.39 1.15
CA GLY A 19 -5.45 15.27 1.38
C GLY A 19 -5.07 13.99 2.16
N PRO A 20 -3.80 13.57 2.11
CA PRO A 20 -3.28 12.26 2.55
C PRO A 20 -3.47 11.89 4.04
N MET A 21 -4.18 12.68 4.83
CA MET A 21 -4.52 12.36 6.22
C MET A 21 -5.99 12.59 6.59
N ALA A 22 -6.83 12.95 5.61
CA ALA A 22 -8.25 13.10 5.87
C ALA A 22 -8.90 11.70 5.88
N THR A 23 -9.14 11.19 7.09
CA THR A 23 -9.91 9.97 7.32
C THR A 23 -11.27 10.09 6.64
N PRO A 24 -11.58 9.24 5.63
CA PRO A 24 -12.86 9.35 4.95
C PRO A 24 -14.03 8.96 5.87
N PRO A 25 -15.25 9.46 5.60
CA PRO A 25 -16.43 9.13 6.38
C PRO A 25 -16.65 7.63 6.51
N GLY A 26 -17.00 7.18 7.71
CA GLY A 26 -17.27 5.76 7.97
C GLY A 26 -16.04 4.90 8.22
N TRP A 27 -14.81 5.39 8.00
CA TRP A 27 -13.58 4.62 8.23
C TRP A 27 -13.51 4.02 9.63
N MET A 28 -13.74 4.84 10.66
CA MET A 28 -13.69 4.39 12.05
C MET A 28 -14.72 3.33 12.39
N GLN A 29 -15.85 3.29 11.67
CA GLN A 29 -16.84 2.23 11.84
C GLN A 29 -16.40 0.94 11.12
N ALA A 30 -15.95 1.07 9.87
CA ALA A 30 -15.45 -0.05 9.08
C ALA A 30 -14.28 -0.76 9.78
N THR A 31 -13.30 0.00 10.28
CA THR A 31 -12.14 -0.55 11.00
C THR A 31 -12.55 -1.26 12.29
N ARG A 32 -13.42 -0.65 13.12
CA ARG A 32 -13.90 -1.31 14.34
C ARG A 32 -14.63 -2.62 14.05
N GLN A 33 -15.43 -2.66 12.98
CA GLN A 33 -16.14 -3.87 12.57
C GLN A 33 -15.17 -4.95 12.06
N ALA A 34 -14.22 -4.58 11.20
CA ALA A 34 -13.21 -5.50 10.68
C ALA A 34 -12.32 -6.06 11.80
N GLU A 35 -11.88 -5.22 12.75
CA GLU A 35 -11.09 -5.64 13.90
C GLU A 35 -11.85 -6.61 14.82
N ALA A 36 -13.14 -6.36 15.06
CA ALA A 36 -13.97 -7.28 15.84
C ALA A 36 -14.05 -8.66 15.16
N LEU A 37 -14.33 -8.69 13.86
CA LEU A 37 -14.37 -9.92 13.08
C LEU A 37 -13.01 -10.65 13.08
N ALA A 38 -11.91 -9.91 12.89
CA ALA A 38 -10.57 -10.48 12.89
C ALA A 38 -10.20 -11.10 14.25
N LYS A 39 -10.57 -10.45 15.36
CA LYS A 39 -10.39 -10.99 16.73
C LYS A 39 -11.17 -12.28 16.96
N ASP A 40 -12.33 -12.41 16.31
CA ASP A 40 -13.16 -13.62 16.35
C ASP A 40 -12.70 -14.70 15.34
N GLY A 41 -11.52 -14.54 14.73
CA GLY A 41 -10.96 -15.50 13.75
C GLY A 41 -11.59 -15.43 12.37
N LYS A 42 -12.45 -14.43 12.10
CA LYS A 42 -13.21 -14.26 10.86
C LYS A 42 -12.50 -13.34 9.88
N ALA A 43 -11.24 -13.66 9.56
CA ALA A 43 -10.38 -12.82 8.74
C ALA A 43 -10.95 -12.52 7.34
N MET A 44 -11.66 -13.47 6.71
CA MET A 44 -12.30 -13.24 5.41
C MET A 44 -13.46 -12.26 5.49
N GLU A 45 -14.33 -12.40 6.51
CA GLU A 45 -15.45 -11.47 6.72
C GLU A 45 -14.92 -10.06 7.02
N ALA A 46 -13.81 -9.95 7.76
CA ALA A 46 -13.12 -8.68 7.99
C ALA A 46 -12.54 -8.09 6.70
N ALA A 47 -11.95 -8.93 5.82
CA ALA A 47 -11.41 -8.48 4.54
C ALA A 47 -12.52 -7.93 3.62
N ASP A 48 -13.70 -8.53 3.65
CA ASP A 48 -14.88 -8.07 2.90
C ASP A 48 -15.35 -6.68 3.34
N ILE A 49 -15.18 -6.32 4.62
CA ILE A 49 -15.48 -4.95 5.10
C ILE A 49 -14.60 -3.94 4.38
N TYR A 50 -13.30 -4.21 4.29
CA TYR A 50 -12.38 -3.31 3.61
C TYR A 50 -12.52 -3.31 2.09
N GLU A 51 -12.91 -4.43 1.48
CA GLU A 51 -13.27 -4.47 0.06
C GLU A 51 -14.47 -3.59 -0.26
N LYS A 52 -15.54 -3.70 0.53
CA LYS A 52 -16.73 -2.85 0.38
C LYS A 52 -16.38 -1.39 0.62
N TYR A 53 -15.54 -1.11 1.62
CA TYR A 53 -15.10 0.23 1.91
C TYR A 53 -14.27 0.82 0.77
N SER A 54 -13.28 0.10 0.26
CA SER A 54 -12.44 0.56 -0.85
C SER A 54 -13.21 0.70 -2.16
N ALA A 55 -14.31 -0.03 -2.37
CA ALA A 55 -15.21 0.22 -3.49
C ALA A 55 -15.88 1.61 -3.42
N THR A 56 -16.14 2.13 -2.21
CA THR A 56 -16.72 3.47 -2.01
C THR A 56 -15.67 4.58 -1.88
N GLN A 57 -14.48 4.25 -1.40
CA GLN A 57 -13.35 5.16 -1.22
C GLN A 57 -12.09 4.57 -1.90
N PRO A 58 -12.08 4.48 -3.25
CA PRO A 58 -11.04 3.77 -3.99
C PRO A 58 -9.65 4.37 -3.82
N TRP A 59 -9.56 5.66 -3.55
CA TRP A 59 -8.31 6.37 -3.37
C TRP A 59 -7.63 6.10 -2.03
N PHE A 60 -8.34 5.54 -1.04
CA PHE A 60 -7.87 5.47 0.34
C PHE A 60 -6.95 4.26 0.59
N PRO A 61 -5.63 4.44 0.82
CA PRO A 61 -4.67 3.34 0.87
C PRO A 61 -4.96 2.31 1.96
N ALA A 62 -5.31 2.77 3.17
CA ALA A 62 -5.46 1.91 4.33
C ALA A 62 -6.47 0.77 4.10
N ALA A 63 -7.60 1.05 3.45
CA ALA A 63 -8.60 0.02 3.16
C ALA A 63 -8.05 -1.09 2.25
N HIS A 64 -7.31 -0.73 1.19
CA HIS A 64 -6.74 -1.71 0.28
C HIS A 64 -5.71 -2.60 0.97
N TYR A 65 -4.79 -2.01 1.74
CA TYR A 65 -3.67 -2.77 2.30
C TYR A 65 -4.01 -3.50 3.60
N LEU A 66 -4.99 -3.03 4.38
CA LEU A 66 -5.54 -3.84 5.48
C LEU A 66 -6.34 -5.05 4.96
N ARG A 67 -7.01 -4.93 3.80
CA ARG A 67 -7.60 -6.10 3.13
C ARG A 67 -6.54 -7.13 2.78
N VAL A 68 -5.44 -6.70 2.17
CA VAL A 68 -4.31 -7.58 1.79
C VAL A 68 -3.75 -8.32 3.00
N GLU A 69 -3.57 -7.61 4.10
CA GLU A 69 -3.11 -8.18 5.37
C GLU A 69 -4.05 -9.27 5.90
N LEU A 70 -5.37 -9.03 5.84
CA LEU A 70 -6.36 -10.01 6.28
C LEU A 70 -6.43 -11.22 5.35
N LEU A 71 -6.25 -11.02 4.03
CA LEU A 71 -6.15 -12.13 3.06
C LEU A 71 -4.96 -13.04 3.38
N LEU A 72 -3.80 -12.46 3.71
CA LEU A 72 -2.63 -13.21 4.15
C LEU A 72 -2.90 -13.96 5.46
N SER A 73 -3.52 -13.29 6.43
CA SER A 73 -3.87 -13.88 7.73
C SER A 73 -4.89 -15.02 7.60
N ALA A 74 -5.78 -14.96 6.59
CA ALA A 74 -6.72 -16.02 6.24
C ALA A 74 -6.10 -17.14 5.39
N GLY A 75 -4.80 -17.05 5.04
CA GLY A 75 -4.13 -18.00 4.16
C GLY A 75 -4.54 -17.92 2.69
N ARG A 76 -5.31 -16.90 2.28
CA ARG A 76 -5.82 -16.69 0.93
C ARG A 76 -4.82 -15.97 0.03
N ARG A 77 -3.64 -16.57 -0.11
CA ARG A 77 -2.53 -16.07 -0.94
C ARG A 77 -2.91 -15.93 -2.42
N ASP A 78 -3.84 -16.74 -2.89
CA ASP A 78 -4.41 -16.69 -4.24
C ASP A 78 -5.10 -15.34 -4.54
N LEU A 79 -5.61 -14.66 -3.51
CA LEU A 79 -6.32 -13.38 -3.65
C LEU A 79 -5.42 -12.15 -3.45
N VAL A 80 -4.17 -12.32 -2.99
CA VAL A 80 -3.29 -11.19 -2.68
C VAL A 80 -2.82 -10.46 -3.94
N PRO A 81 -2.30 -11.12 -5.00
CA PRO A 81 -1.91 -10.43 -6.22
C PRO A 81 -3.03 -9.60 -6.88
N PRO A 82 -4.28 -10.09 -7.06
CA PRO A 82 -5.34 -9.26 -7.62
C PRO A 82 -5.76 -8.13 -6.67
N ALA A 83 -5.69 -8.31 -5.35
CA ALA A 83 -5.95 -7.24 -4.39
C ALA A 83 -4.90 -6.12 -4.49
N LEU A 84 -3.61 -6.46 -4.60
CA LEU A 84 -2.53 -5.50 -4.81
C LEU A 84 -2.66 -4.77 -6.16
N ALA A 85 -3.02 -5.49 -7.23
CA ALA A 85 -3.27 -4.88 -8.53
C ALA A 85 -4.42 -3.86 -8.47
N THR A 86 -5.50 -4.20 -7.76
CA THR A 86 -6.64 -3.29 -7.51
C THR A 86 -6.20 -2.06 -6.72
N ALA A 87 -5.41 -2.25 -5.66
CA ALA A 87 -4.87 -1.17 -4.86
C ALA A 87 -4.01 -0.21 -5.72
N ARG A 88 -3.07 -0.76 -6.50
CA ARG A 88 -2.20 0.03 -7.39
C ARG A 88 -2.98 0.85 -8.41
N ALA A 89 -4.09 0.32 -8.92
CA ALA A 89 -4.92 0.99 -9.92
C ALA A 89 -5.75 2.14 -9.33
N ASN A 90 -6.16 2.05 -8.06
CA ASN A 90 -7.08 2.98 -7.43
C ASN A 90 -6.40 4.00 -6.50
N VAL A 91 -5.32 3.62 -5.83
CA VAL A 91 -4.55 4.51 -4.96
C VAL A 91 -3.78 5.51 -5.84
N PRO A 92 -3.91 6.83 -5.58
CA PRO A 92 -3.21 7.86 -6.33
C PRO A 92 -1.69 7.67 -6.39
N ARG A 93 -1.08 8.22 -7.43
CA ARG A 93 0.37 8.09 -7.71
C ARG A 93 1.22 9.24 -7.14
N ASP A 94 0.61 10.18 -6.43
CA ASP A 94 1.36 11.24 -5.78
C ASP A 94 2.21 10.71 -4.62
N ALA A 95 3.22 11.49 -4.23
CA ALA A 95 4.23 11.09 -3.28
C ALA A 95 3.64 10.65 -1.93
N ALA A 96 2.69 11.42 -1.39
CA ALA A 96 2.14 11.17 -0.07
C ALA A 96 1.31 9.88 -0.05
N MET A 97 0.45 9.67 -1.05
CA MET A 97 -0.36 8.45 -1.14
C MET A 97 0.49 7.19 -1.35
N ARG A 98 1.57 7.28 -2.15
CA ARG A 98 2.50 6.15 -2.34
C ARG A 98 3.35 5.87 -1.12
N GLU A 99 3.75 6.90 -0.38
CA GLU A 99 4.45 6.75 0.90
C GLU A 99 3.57 6.01 1.92
N GLU A 100 2.32 6.46 2.09
CA GLU A 100 1.37 5.85 3.02
C GLU A 100 1.10 4.38 2.63
N ALA A 101 0.85 4.11 1.34
CA ALA A 101 0.70 2.75 0.82
C ALA A 101 1.91 1.85 1.16
N ALA A 102 3.12 2.35 0.93
CA ALA A 102 4.34 1.61 1.23
C ALA A 102 4.52 1.38 2.73
N MET A 103 4.07 2.30 3.59
CA MET A 103 4.08 2.12 5.04
C MET A 103 3.17 0.97 5.48
N PHE A 104 1.95 0.87 4.95
CA PHE A 104 1.04 -0.25 5.25
C PHE A 104 1.63 -1.59 4.80
N LEU A 105 2.16 -1.65 3.58
CA LEU A 105 2.78 -2.87 3.05
C LEU A 105 4.01 -3.31 3.84
N LYS A 106 4.89 -2.36 4.21
CA LYS A 106 6.05 -2.63 5.08
C LYS A 106 5.60 -3.15 6.43
N SER A 107 4.63 -2.49 7.06
CA SER A 107 4.08 -2.90 8.36
C SER A 107 3.52 -4.32 8.31
N ALA A 108 2.73 -4.65 7.28
CA ALA A 108 2.21 -5.99 7.07
C ALA A 108 3.34 -7.01 6.87
N ALA A 109 4.37 -6.70 6.08
CA ALA A 109 5.50 -7.60 5.82
C ALA A 109 6.35 -7.91 7.07
N SER A 110 6.45 -6.98 8.00
CA SER A 110 7.23 -7.10 9.24
C SER A 110 6.49 -7.79 10.39
N ARG A 111 5.25 -8.24 10.20
CA ARG A 111 4.49 -8.87 11.27
C ARG A 111 5.04 -10.25 11.63
N PRO A 112 5.02 -10.63 12.92
CA PRO A 112 5.35 -11.98 13.34
C PRO A 112 4.49 -13.01 12.61
N GLY A 113 5.12 -14.08 12.11
CA GLY A 113 4.43 -15.17 11.44
C GLY A 113 4.16 -14.97 9.94
N VAL A 114 4.47 -13.81 9.37
CA VAL A 114 4.41 -13.63 7.92
C VAL A 114 5.51 -14.45 7.25
N ALA A 115 5.12 -15.31 6.30
CA ALA A 115 6.07 -16.16 5.60
C ALA A 115 6.96 -15.31 4.68
N ARG A 116 8.23 -15.70 4.54
CA ARG A 116 9.21 -15.00 3.69
C ARG A 116 8.71 -14.68 2.27
N PRO A 117 8.03 -15.59 1.55
CA PRO A 117 7.50 -15.28 0.21
C PRO A 117 6.41 -14.20 0.24
N ASP A 118 5.57 -14.18 1.27
CA ASP A 118 4.52 -13.18 1.43
C ASP A 118 5.12 -11.81 1.77
N ALA A 119 6.10 -11.77 2.69
CA ALA A 119 6.84 -10.55 3.00
C ALA A 119 7.56 -9.99 1.75
N ARG A 120 8.16 -10.86 0.93
CA ARG A 120 8.77 -10.45 -0.35
C ARG A 120 7.77 -9.78 -1.27
N LEU A 121 6.61 -10.41 -1.49
CA LEU A 121 5.56 -9.87 -2.34
C LEU A 121 5.13 -8.46 -1.92
N LEU A 122 4.92 -8.25 -0.61
CA LEU A 122 4.52 -6.95 -0.07
C LEU A 122 5.62 -5.88 -0.20
N LEU A 123 6.87 -6.24 0.08
CA LEU A 123 7.99 -5.31 0.04
C LEU A 123 8.41 -4.96 -1.39
N ASP A 124 8.30 -5.90 -2.34
CA ASP A 124 8.49 -5.62 -3.77
C ASP A 124 7.46 -4.60 -4.27
N GLU A 125 6.21 -4.76 -3.87
CA GLU A 125 5.12 -3.86 -4.20
C GLU A 125 5.33 -2.46 -3.61
N ALA A 126 5.71 -2.38 -2.33
CA ALA A 126 6.06 -1.12 -1.66
C ALA A 126 7.24 -0.42 -2.34
N LYS A 127 8.31 -1.17 -2.62
CA LYS A 127 9.50 -0.64 -3.29
C LYS A 127 9.16 -0.11 -4.68
N SER A 128 8.34 -0.81 -5.46
CA SER A 128 7.94 -0.37 -6.79
C SER A 128 7.19 0.96 -6.77
N MET A 129 6.28 1.16 -5.81
CA MET A 129 5.54 2.43 -5.68
C MET A 129 6.45 3.60 -5.35
N LEU A 130 7.41 3.40 -4.45
CA LEU A 130 8.36 4.45 -4.08
C LEU A 130 9.34 4.74 -5.23
N ASP A 131 9.76 3.70 -5.96
CA ASP A 131 10.58 3.86 -7.16
C ASP A 131 9.85 4.65 -8.26
N GLU A 132 8.53 4.48 -8.43
CA GLU A 132 7.73 5.29 -9.34
C GLU A 132 7.78 6.78 -8.98
N VAL A 133 7.62 7.12 -7.70
CA VAL A 133 7.67 8.52 -7.26
C VAL A 133 9.06 9.11 -7.41
N LEU A 134 10.11 8.37 -7.02
CA LEU A 134 11.49 8.86 -7.11
C LEU A 134 12.00 9.02 -8.55
N LYS A 135 11.35 8.39 -9.54
CA LYS A 135 11.60 8.67 -10.96
C LYS A 135 11.16 10.07 -11.36
N THR A 136 10.04 10.55 -10.80
CA THR A 136 9.49 11.88 -11.13
C THR A 136 9.98 12.98 -10.20
N ASP A 137 10.18 12.65 -8.93
CA ASP A 137 10.75 13.54 -7.91
C ASP A 137 11.87 12.82 -7.14
N PRO A 138 13.12 12.88 -7.65
CA PRO A 138 14.28 12.28 -6.99
C PRO A 138 14.66 12.93 -5.65
N ARG A 139 14.02 14.06 -5.29
CA ARG A 139 14.24 14.84 -4.06
C ARG A 139 13.05 14.77 -3.12
N ALA A 140 12.09 13.87 -3.35
CA ALA A 140 11.00 13.59 -2.42
C ALA A 140 11.58 12.99 -1.12
N ARG A 141 11.84 13.85 -0.14
CA ARG A 141 12.57 13.54 1.09
C ARG A 141 11.93 12.41 1.91
N ASP A 142 10.61 12.46 2.08
CA ASP A 142 9.89 11.47 2.87
C ASP A 142 9.81 10.11 2.14
N VAL A 143 9.70 10.14 0.81
CA VAL A 143 9.75 8.94 -0.05
C VAL A 143 11.13 8.26 -0.01
N LEU A 144 12.22 9.03 -0.01
CA LEU A 144 13.58 8.49 0.17
C LEU A 144 13.72 7.78 1.52
N THR A 145 13.22 8.42 2.58
CA THR A 145 13.24 7.88 3.95
C THR A 145 12.41 6.60 4.03
N GLN A 146 11.22 6.60 3.45
CA GLN A 146 10.35 5.43 3.44
C GLN A 146 10.93 4.30 2.60
N LYS A 147 11.61 4.59 1.48
CA LYS A 147 12.28 3.57 0.67
C LYS A 147 13.43 2.93 1.44
N ALA A 148 14.21 3.72 2.18
CA ALA A 148 15.24 3.18 3.07
C ALA A 148 14.65 2.17 4.06
N ALA A 149 13.53 2.52 4.72
CA ALA A 149 12.86 1.63 5.67
C ALA A 149 12.33 0.34 5.01
N VAL A 150 11.86 0.40 3.75
CA VAL A 150 11.45 -0.79 2.99
C VAL A 150 12.64 -1.70 2.69
N LEU A 151 13.80 -1.14 2.34
CA LEU A 151 15.02 -1.93 2.06
C LEU A 151 15.55 -2.63 3.31
N GLU A 152 15.45 -2.01 4.47
CA GLU A 152 15.80 -2.65 5.75
C GLU A 152 14.87 -3.80 6.08
N ALA A 153 13.55 -3.60 5.96
CA ALA A 153 12.58 -4.68 6.13
C ALA A 153 12.84 -5.84 5.15
N TYR A 154 13.29 -5.53 3.93
CA TYR A 154 13.69 -6.54 2.95
C TYR A 154 14.93 -7.31 3.39
N ALA A 155 15.94 -6.61 3.90
CA ALA A 155 17.15 -7.23 4.43
C ALA A 155 16.83 -8.15 5.62
N GLU A 156 15.94 -7.72 6.52
CA GLU A 156 15.60 -8.44 7.74
C GLU A 156 14.70 -9.66 7.49
N HIS A 157 13.60 -9.47 6.74
CA HIS A 157 12.54 -10.47 6.66
C HIS A 157 12.64 -11.34 5.41
N VAL A 158 13.34 -10.87 4.36
CA VAL A 158 13.32 -11.51 3.03
C VAL A 158 14.67 -12.10 2.63
N GLU A 159 15.77 -11.41 2.92
CA GLU A 159 17.09 -11.77 2.39
C GLU A 159 17.86 -12.76 3.29
N THR A 160 18.28 -13.88 2.72
CA THR A 160 19.03 -14.94 3.44
C THR A 160 20.54 -14.80 3.29
N SER A 161 21.02 -14.18 2.22
CA SER A 161 22.44 -13.96 1.94
C SER A 161 23.01 -12.80 2.75
N ALA A 162 24.03 -13.06 3.57
CA ALA A 162 24.68 -12.02 4.37
C ALA A 162 25.31 -10.89 3.51
N PRO A 163 26.01 -11.17 2.40
CA PRO A 163 26.46 -10.12 1.47
C PRO A 163 25.31 -9.26 0.95
N ARG A 164 24.17 -9.87 0.61
CA ARG A 164 23.04 -9.13 0.04
C ARG A 164 22.30 -8.30 1.10
N ARG A 165 22.17 -8.79 2.33
CA ARG A 165 21.67 -7.98 3.46
C ARG A 165 22.52 -6.73 3.69
N LYS A 166 23.86 -6.89 3.70
CA LYS A 166 24.78 -5.75 3.85
C LYS A 166 24.63 -4.74 2.72
N ALA A 167 24.44 -5.21 1.48
CA ALA A 167 24.22 -4.32 0.35
C ALA A 167 22.89 -3.55 0.45
N LEU A 168 21.81 -4.19 0.90
CA LEU A 168 20.51 -3.55 1.12
C LEU A 168 20.60 -2.49 2.24
N GLN A 169 21.31 -2.79 3.33
CA GLN A 169 21.54 -1.81 4.41
C GLN A 169 22.33 -0.59 3.90
N ALA A 170 23.40 -0.82 3.13
CA ALA A 170 24.19 0.28 2.57
C ALA A 170 23.37 1.16 1.60
N GLU A 171 22.47 0.55 0.82
CA GLU A 171 21.54 1.29 -0.05
C GLU A 171 20.53 2.11 0.79
N ALA A 172 19.98 1.53 1.87
CA ALA A 172 19.10 2.24 2.78
C ALA A 172 19.79 3.45 3.44
N ASP A 173 21.01 3.28 3.92
CA ASP A 173 21.80 4.35 4.53
C ASP A 173 22.07 5.47 3.52
N ALA A 174 22.47 5.14 2.28
CA ALA A 174 22.67 6.12 1.22
C ALA A 174 21.39 6.92 0.89
N LEU A 175 20.21 6.29 0.94
CA LEU A 175 18.94 6.98 0.74
C LEU A 175 18.63 7.95 1.89
N ARG A 176 18.95 7.59 3.14
CA ARG A 176 18.78 8.49 4.29
C ARG A 176 19.70 9.69 4.22
N GLU A 177 20.97 9.48 3.91
CA GLU A 177 21.93 10.58 3.74
C GLU A 177 21.45 11.58 2.68
N ARG A 178 20.93 11.07 1.55
CA ARG A 178 20.29 11.90 0.52
C ARG A 178 19.07 12.65 1.05
N ALA A 179 18.22 11.99 1.83
CA ALA A 179 17.04 12.61 2.45
C ALA A 179 17.42 13.73 3.44
N TYR A 180 18.49 13.55 4.22
CA TYR A 180 18.98 14.54 5.18
C TYR A 180 19.65 15.74 4.53
N ALA A 181 20.23 15.56 3.34
CA ALA A 181 20.79 16.66 2.55
C ALA A 181 19.72 17.58 1.92
N ILE A 182 18.44 17.21 1.97
CA ILE A 182 17.34 18.00 1.42
C ILE A 182 16.75 18.88 2.55
N PRO A 183 16.77 20.23 2.39
CA PRO A 183 16.16 21.14 3.35
C PRO A 183 14.66 20.86 3.58
N ARG A 184 14.18 21.15 4.78
CA ARG A 184 12.75 21.08 5.12
C ARG A 184 11.97 22.25 4.52
#